data_AF-A0A925UVB6-F1
#
_entry.id   AF-A0A925UVB6-F1
#
_cell.length_a   1.000
_cell.length_b   1.000
_cell.length_c   1.000
_cell.angle_alpha   90.00
_cell.angle_beta   90.00
_cell.angle_gamma   90.00
#
_symmetry.space_group_name_H-M   'P 1'
#
loop_
_entity.id
_entity.type
_entity.pdbx_description
1 polymer ?
#
loop_
_entity_poly.entity_id
_entity_poly.type
_entity_poly.pdbx_seq_one_letter_code
_entity_poly.pdbx_strand_id
1 'polypeptide(L)'
;AVPKITVDLGDGKKITRTVRGNAVMYICNSDGKVVDAYPGVYTGEDFFPAVKESIVMCAKSPEEINAWHTANGKSLRFLRATMSKGAAEGPILKMVGARQIAGATNSGQTGPLDEKRARFLDSARRIEDSSLTPMAPDQVAMLVTGQPIGDKTPAQIGMEILRADSRQNITQMRGVIHLWLASEKELPTPKQARDIVLETILKIPYKDPYFGLKDIVIPGTP
;
A
#
# COMPACT_ATOMS: atom_id res chain seq x y z
N ALA A 1 -20.11 10.17 3.68
CA ALA A 1 -19.58 9.91 5.05
C ALA A 1 -18.56 8.77 4.97
N VAL A 2 -17.40 8.90 5.61
CA VAL A 2 -16.39 7.82 5.69
C VAL A 2 -16.50 7.12 7.06
N PRO A 3 -16.36 5.78 7.12
CA PRO A 3 -16.38 5.07 8.39
C PRO A 3 -15.29 5.61 9.33
N LYS A 4 -15.68 5.94 10.56
CA LYS A 4 -14.78 6.34 11.64
C LYS A 4 -14.76 5.23 12.69
N ILE A 5 -13.58 4.78 13.07
CA ILE A 5 -13.38 3.96 14.27
C ILE A 5 -12.99 4.93 15.39
N THR A 6 -13.74 4.87 16.49
CA THR A 6 -13.35 5.50 17.74
C THR A 6 -12.92 4.41 18.71
N VAL A 7 -11.65 4.44 19.11
CA VAL A 7 -11.11 3.63 20.21
C VAL A 7 -11.19 4.48 21.47
N ASP A 8 -12.02 4.07 22.42
CA ASP A 8 -12.06 4.65 23.76
C ASP A 8 -10.98 3.96 24.62
N LEU A 9 -10.08 4.74 25.21
CA LEU A 9 -8.95 4.25 25.99
C LEU A 9 -9.21 4.29 27.50
N GLY A 10 -10.41 4.71 27.92
CA GLY A 10 -10.67 5.09 29.32
C GLY A 10 -10.17 6.50 29.63
N ASP A 11 -10.44 6.98 30.86
CA ASP A 11 -10.05 8.30 31.37
C ASP A 11 -10.44 9.49 30.47
N GLY A 12 -11.50 9.34 29.67
CA GLY A 12 -11.98 10.36 28.73
C GLY A 12 -11.16 10.49 27.44
N LYS A 13 -10.13 9.66 27.23
CA LYS A 13 -9.28 9.70 26.02
C LYS A 13 -9.88 8.86 24.91
N LYS A 14 -10.06 9.46 23.73
CA LYS A 14 -10.62 8.80 22.55
C LYS A 14 -9.74 9.02 21.34
N ILE A 15 -9.38 7.95 20.63
CA ILE A 15 -8.77 8.03 19.30
C ILE A 15 -9.87 7.84 18.27
N THR A 16 -10.12 8.84 17.43
CA THR A 16 -11.02 8.68 16.29
C THR A 16 -10.23 8.71 15.00
N ARG A 17 -10.25 7.62 14.24
CA ARG A 17 -9.60 7.50 12.92
C ARG A 17 -10.60 7.13 11.85
N THR A 18 -10.31 7.50 10.61
CA THR A 18 -11.03 6.95 9.46
C THR A 18 -10.48 5.56 9.12
N VAL A 19 -11.34 4.61 8.81
CA VAL A 19 -10.94 3.21 8.51
C VAL A 19 -10.27 3.11 7.13
N ARG A 20 -10.49 4.09 6.26
CA ARG A 20 -10.19 4.03 4.82
C ARG A 20 -8.92 4.79 4.41
N GLY A 21 -7.79 4.47 5.02
CA GLY A 21 -6.51 5.10 4.63
C GLY A 21 -5.86 4.48 3.38
N ASN A 22 -6.31 3.32 2.90
CA ASN A 22 -5.74 2.68 1.71
C ASN A 22 -6.75 2.77 0.55
N ALA A 23 -6.37 3.49 -0.49
CA ALA A 23 -7.09 3.54 -1.74
C ALA A 23 -6.31 2.74 -2.79
N VAL A 24 -7.04 2.10 -3.70
CA VAL A 24 -6.49 1.55 -4.93
C VAL A 24 -7.34 2.09 -6.05
N MET A 25 -6.71 2.75 -7.01
CA MET A 25 -7.37 3.22 -8.23
C MET A 25 -7.13 2.20 -9.32
N TYR A 26 -8.20 1.67 -9.91
CA TYR A 26 -8.13 0.71 -11.01
C TYR A 26 -8.41 1.42 -12.32
N ILE A 27 -7.61 1.11 -13.33
CA ILE A 27 -7.89 1.43 -14.73
C ILE A 27 -8.49 0.18 -15.36
N CYS A 28 -9.69 0.30 -15.92
CA CYS A 28 -10.42 -0.81 -16.52
C CYS A 28 -10.64 -0.58 -18.02
N ASN A 29 -10.69 -1.68 -18.78
CA ASN A 29 -11.15 -1.65 -20.17
C ASN A 29 -12.69 -1.63 -20.26
N SER A 30 -13.23 -1.60 -21.48
CA SER A 30 -14.68 -1.58 -21.74
C SER A 30 -15.43 -2.80 -21.20
N ASP A 31 -14.75 -3.92 -21.01
CA ASP A 31 -15.32 -5.16 -20.47
C ASP A 31 -15.33 -5.19 -18.94
N GLY A 32 -14.90 -4.11 -18.30
CA GLY A 32 -14.78 -4.00 -16.85
C GLY A 32 -13.64 -4.83 -16.27
N LYS A 33 -12.64 -5.20 -17.08
CA LYS A 33 -11.42 -5.90 -16.64
C LYS A 33 -10.32 -4.90 -16.31
N VAL A 34 -9.55 -5.19 -15.26
CA VAL A 34 -8.48 -4.33 -14.77
C VAL A 34 -7.26 -4.44 -15.69
N VAL A 35 -6.85 -3.31 -16.23
CA VAL A 35 -5.67 -3.13 -17.08
C VAL A 35 -4.48 -2.65 -16.24
N ASP A 36 -4.70 -1.78 -15.25
CA ASP A 36 -3.64 -1.36 -14.32
C ASP A 36 -4.23 -0.98 -12.95
N ALA A 37 -3.38 -0.94 -11.92
CA ALA A 37 -3.77 -0.61 -10.56
C ALA A 37 -2.74 0.28 -9.87
N TYR A 38 -3.27 1.28 -9.14
CA TYR A 38 -2.49 2.31 -8.45
C TYR A 38 -2.85 2.30 -6.96
N PRO A 39 -2.20 1.44 -6.16
CA PRO A 39 -2.37 1.44 -4.72
C PRO A 39 -1.64 2.62 -4.06
N GLY A 40 -2.28 3.22 -3.05
CA GLY A 40 -1.69 4.29 -2.25
C GLY A 40 -2.08 5.69 -2.72
N VAL A 41 -1.27 6.66 -2.33
CA VAL A 41 -1.48 8.08 -2.64
C VAL A 41 -0.42 8.53 -3.63
N TYR A 42 -0.82 9.38 -4.57
CA TYR A 42 0.04 9.92 -5.61
C TYR A 42 -0.10 11.43 -5.69
N THR A 43 0.98 12.10 -6.09
CA THR A 43 0.91 13.48 -6.56
C THR A 43 0.36 13.51 -7.99
N GLY A 44 -0.22 14.64 -8.41
CA GLY A 44 -0.68 14.78 -9.80
C GLY A 44 0.46 14.65 -10.81
N GLU A 45 1.64 15.17 -10.46
CA GLU A 45 2.86 15.14 -11.29
C GLU A 45 3.27 13.71 -11.65
N ASP A 46 3.23 12.80 -10.68
CA ASP A 46 3.59 11.38 -10.88
C ASP A 46 2.42 10.56 -11.45
N PHE A 47 1.19 10.86 -11.03
CA PHE A 47 0.02 10.05 -11.36
C PHE A 47 -0.42 10.20 -12.82
N PHE A 48 -0.50 11.43 -13.33
CA PHE A 48 -1.07 11.67 -14.65
C PHE A 48 -0.27 11.04 -15.81
N PRO A 49 1.06 11.13 -15.85
CA PRO A 49 1.83 10.44 -16.89
C PRO A 49 1.59 8.94 -16.88
N ALA A 50 1.62 8.32 -15.68
CA ALA A 50 1.43 6.90 -15.52
C ALA A 50 0.02 6.45 -15.96
N VAL A 51 -1.03 7.21 -15.60
CA VAL A 51 -2.40 6.91 -16.02
C VAL A 51 -2.58 7.04 -17.53
N LYS A 52 -1.95 8.02 -18.17
CA LYS A 52 -2.01 8.17 -19.63
C LYS A 52 -1.47 6.93 -20.35
N GLU A 53 -0.36 6.37 -19.86
CA GLU A 53 0.18 5.11 -20.39
C GLU A 53 -0.84 3.98 -20.27
N SER A 54 -1.48 3.82 -19.10
CA SER A 54 -2.44 2.74 -18.88
C SER A 54 -3.74 2.91 -19.66
N ILE A 55 -4.19 4.15 -19.91
CA ILE A 55 -5.35 4.43 -20.76
C ILE A 55 -5.09 3.96 -22.20
N VAL A 56 -3.88 4.14 -22.74
CA VAL A 56 -3.52 3.63 -24.07
C VAL A 56 -3.67 2.11 -24.12
N MET A 57 -3.36 1.42 -23.02
CA MET A 57 -3.47 -0.04 -22.93
C MET A 57 -4.91 -0.53 -22.85
N CYS A 58 -5.90 0.29 -22.47
CA CYS A 58 -7.31 -0.12 -22.42
C CYS A 58 -7.89 -0.52 -23.79
N ALA A 59 -7.29 -0.05 -24.88
CA ALA A 59 -7.71 -0.38 -26.25
C ALA A 59 -6.92 -1.54 -26.88
N LYS A 60 -6.00 -2.16 -26.12
CA LYS A 60 -5.08 -3.19 -26.60
C LYS A 60 -5.61 -4.60 -26.35
N SER A 61 -5.06 -5.58 -27.08
CA SER A 61 -5.40 -6.98 -26.84
C SER A 61 -4.85 -7.45 -25.48
N PRO A 62 -5.44 -8.49 -24.86
CA PRO A 62 -4.92 -9.07 -23.62
C PRO A 62 -3.45 -9.48 -23.71
N GLU A 63 -2.99 -9.96 -24.87
CA GLU A 63 -1.60 -10.36 -25.11
C GLU A 63 -0.66 -9.16 -25.14
N GLU A 64 -1.05 -8.07 -25.81
CA GLU A 64 -0.30 -6.80 -25.80
C GLU A 64 -0.21 -6.23 -24.37
N ILE A 65 -1.31 -6.30 -23.62
CA ILE A 65 -1.36 -5.86 -22.21
C ILE A 65 -0.40 -6.72 -21.36
N ASN A 66 -0.45 -8.04 -21.48
CA ASN A 66 0.45 -8.94 -20.75
C ASN A 66 1.92 -8.70 -21.09
N ALA A 67 2.24 -8.48 -22.37
CA ALA A 67 3.59 -8.15 -22.82
C ALA A 67 4.08 -6.83 -22.22
N TRP A 68 3.23 -5.80 -22.20
CA TRP A 68 3.52 -4.52 -21.55
C TRP A 68 3.79 -4.68 -20.05
N HIS A 69 2.99 -5.45 -19.32
CA HIS A 69 3.26 -5.74 -17.90
C HIS A 69 4.54 -6.56 -17.71
N THR A 70 4.82 -7.52 -18.58
CA THR A 70 6.04 -8.32 -18.51
C THR A 70 7.28 -7.43 -18.66
N ALA A 71 7.24 -6.44 -19.57
CA ALA A 71 8.33 -5.50 -19.79
C ALA A 71 8.50 -4.48 -18.64
N ASN A 72 7.40 -4.07 -18.00
CA ASN A 72 7.41 -3.07 -16.92
C ASN A 72 7.53 -3.67 -15.51
N GLY A 73 7.42 -4.99 -15.38
CA GLY A 73 7.58 -5.71 -14.12
C GLY A 73 8.99 -5.60 -13.57
N LYS A 74 9.12 -5.06 -12.35
CA LYS A 74 10.41 -4.88 -11.67
C LYS A 74 10.43 -5.68 -10.38
N SER A 75 11.36 -6.62 -10.28
CA SER A 75 11.61 -7.34 -9.02
C SER A 75 12.20 -6.39 -7.98
N LEU A 76 11.67 -6.43 -6.78
CA LEU A 76 12.15 -5.58 -5.68
C LEU A 76 13.34 -6.22 -4.98
N ARG A 77 14.32 -5.40 -4.55
CA ARG A 77 15.31 -5.84 -3.56
C ARG A 77 14.74 -5.78 -2.14
N PHE A 78 14.10 -4.66 -1.75
CA PHE A 78 13.36 -4.45 -0.49
C PHE A 78 12.54 -3.13 -0.55
N LEU A 79 11.32 -3.06 -0.01
CA LEU A 79 10.47 -1.86 -0.04
C LEU A 79 9.69 -1.66 1.29
N ARG A 80 9.79 -0.47 1.90
CA ARG A 80 8.87 -0.04 2.97
C ARG A 80 7.73 0.79 2.39
N ALA A 81 6.57 0.20 2.12
CA ALA A 81 5.42 0.91 1.58
C ALA A 81 4.69 1.74 2.65
N THR A 82 3.98 2.79 2.20
CA THR A 82 2.97 3.52 2.98
C THR A 82 3.54 4.35 4.15
N MET A 83 4.65 5.05 3.92
CA MET A 83 5.31 5.90 4.94
C MET A 83 4.44 7.09 5.38
N SER A 84 3.60 7.59 4.48
CA SER A 84 2.63 8.67 4.74
C SER A 84 1.72 8.40 5.93
N LYS A 85 1.33 7.14 6.12
CA LYS A 85 0.50 6.73 7.25
C LYS A 85 1.28 6.63 8.54
N GLY A 86 2.49 6.09 8.51
CA GLY A 86 3.37 6.08 9.69
C GLY A 86 3.58 7.50 10.24
N ALA A 87 3.71 8.49 9.35
CA ALA A 87 3.82 9.91 9.72
C ALA A 87 2.58 10.45 10.44
N ALA A 88 1.39 10.13 9.94
CA ALA A 88 0.13 10.63 10.48
C ALA A 88 -0.30 9.86 11.75
N GLU A 89 -0.05 8.55 11.79
CA GLU A 89 -0.56 7.65 12.82
C GLU A 89 0.45 7.41 13.97
N GLY A 90 1.75 7.56 13.71
CA GLY A 90 2.83 7.33 14.67
C GLY A 90 2.74 8.12 15.99
N PRO A 91 2.43 9.44 15.97
CA PRO A 91 2.26 10.22 17.20
C PRO A 91 1.13 9.71 18.10
N ILE A 92 0.04 9.22 17.49
CA ILE A 92 -1.13 8.71 18.20
C ILE A 92 -0.81 7.35 18.83
N LEU A 93 -0.17 6.45 18.08
CA LEU A 93 0.22 5.12 18.56
C LEU A 93 1.25 5.22 19.71
N LYS A 94 2.17 6.18 19.66
CA LYS A 94 3.10 6.46 20.76
C LYS A 94 2.39 6.95 22.02
N MET A 95 1.39 7.82 21.88
CA MET A 95 0.61 8.32 23.03
C MET A 95 -0.13 7.23 23.79
N VAL A 96 -0.48 6.12 23.13
CA VAL A 96 -1.20 5.00 23.77
C VAL A 96 -0.32 3.82 24.16
N GLY A 97 1.01 3.93 23.96
CA GLY A 97 1.95 2.87 24.33
C GLY A 97 1.74 1.56 23.57
N ALA A 98 1.12 1.59 22.38
CA ALA A 98 0.85 0.40 21.59
C ALA A 98 2.15 -0.32 21.23
N ARG A 99 2.19 -1.64 21.43
CA ARG A 99 3.29 -2.52 21.00
C ARG A 99 2.81 -3.45 19.90
N GLN A 100 3.64 -3.66 18.88
CA GLN A 100 3.32 -4.54 17.77
C GLN A 100 3.41 -6.01 18.22
N ILE A 101 2.41 -6.84 17.88
CA ILE A 101 2.56 -8.30 17.93
C ILE A 101 3.16 -8.72 16.60
N ALA A 102 4.29 -9.44 16.65
CA ALA A 102 4.90 -9.99 15.45
C ALA A 102 3.95 -11.02 14.81
N GLY A 103 3.52 -10.80 13.57
CA GLY A 103 2.64 -11.76 12.91
C GLY A 103 2.00 -11.30 11.61
N ALA A 104 2.77 -10.80 10.64
CA ALA A 104 2.25 -10.72 9.28
C ALA A 104 2.01 -12.15 8.78
N THR A 105 0.75 -12.51 8.56
CA THR A 105 0.36 -13.80 8.01
C THR A 105 1.03 -13.99 6.65
N ASN A 106 1.98 -14.92 6.56
CA ASN A 106 2.41 -15.45 5.29
C ASN A 106 1.19 -16.12 4.64
N SER A 107 0.59 -15.45 3.65
CA SER A 107 -0.44 -16.06 2.83
C SER A 107 0.20 -17.24 2.09
N GLY A 108 0.01 -18.43 2.66
CA GLY A 108 0.52 -19.67 2.13
C GLY A 108 -0.13 -19.96 0.79
N GLN A 109 0.66 -20.47 -0.15
CA GLN A 109 0.16 -21.39 -1.15
C GLN A 109 1.25 -22.39 -1.56
N THR A 110 0.82 -23.63 -1.56
CA THR A 110 1.50 -24.89 -1.84
C THR A 110 1.07 -25.38 -3.23
N GLY A 111 1.99 -25.36 -4.20
CA GLY A 111 1.82 -25.91 -5.54
C GLY A 111 3.01 -25.52 -6.43
N PRO A 112 3.25 -26.22 -7.57
CA PRO A 112 4.26 -25.79 -8.53
C PRO A 112 3.82 -24.46 -9.13
N LEU A 113 4.50 -23.39 -8.74
CA LEU A 113 4.20 -22.04 -9.22
C LEU A 113 4.81 -21.86 -10.62
N ASP A 114 4.04 -21.29 -11.54
CA ASP A 114 4.58 -20.69 -12.76
C ASP A 114 5.63 -19.62 -12.38
N GLU A 115 6.70 -19.52 -13.15
CA GLU A 115 7.85 -18.66 -12.89
C GLU A 115 7.42 -17.20 -12.72
N LYS A 116 6.49 -16.71 -13.54
CA LYS A 116 5.94 -15.35 -13.43
C LYS A 116 5.26 -15.14 -12.08
N ARG A 117 4.46 -16.11 -11.64
CA ARG A 117 3.75 -16.06 -10.35
C ARG A 117 4.72 -16.13 -9.18
N ALA A 118 5.76 -16.96 -9.27
CA ALA A 118 6.80 -17.05 -8.26
C ALA A 118 7.54 -15.70 -8.11
N ARG A 119 7.90 -15.06 -9.23
CA ARG A 119 8.55 -13.73 -9.23
C ARG A 119 7.68 -12.63 -8.62
N PHE A 120 6.38 -12.64 -8.94
CA PHE A 120 5.42 -11.74 -8.30
C PHE A 120 5.38 -11.95 -6.78
N LEU A 121 5.16 -13.20 -6.33
CA LEU A 121 5.01 -13.51 -4.91
C LEU A 121 6.29 -13.21 -4.12
N ASP A 122 7.47 -13.49 -4.69
CA ASP A 122 8.75 -13.10 -4.09
C ASP A 122 8.85 -11.58 -3.91
N SER A 123 8.47 -10.81 -4.92
CA SER A 123 8.50 -9.34 -4.86
C SER A 123 7.47 -8.79 -3.87
N ALA A 124 6.27 -9.36 -3.83
CA ALA A 124 5.21 -8.96 -2.90
C ALA A 124 5.53 -9.29 -1.43
N ARG A 125 6.34 -10.32 -1.16
CA ARG A 125 6.83 -10.61 0.21
C ARG A 125 7.82 -9.58 0.73
N ARG A 126 8.52 -8.88 -0.16
CA ARG A 126 9.52 -7.86 0.17
C ARG A 126 8.93 -6.47 0.41
N ILE A 127 7.60 -6.34 0.29
CA ILE A 127 6.86 -5.13 0.63
C ILE A 127 6.48 -5.23 2.11
N GLU A 128 7.05 -4.33 2.92
CA GLU A 128 6.65 -4.13 4.30
C GLU A 128 5.68 -2.95 4.40
N ASP A 129 4.57 -3.13 5.12
CA ASP A 129 3.70 -2.01 5.50
C ASP A 129 4.32 -1.27 6.69
N SER A 130 4.93 -0.11 6.40
CA SER A 130 5.56 0.72 7.42
C SER A 130 4.55 1.44 8.33
N SER A 131 3.26 1.45 7.97
CA SER A 131 2.21 2.03 8.82
C SER A 131 1.98 1.23 10.12
N LEU A 132 2.49 0.00 10.18
CA LEU A 132 2.45 -0.85 11.37
C LEU A 132 3.57 -0.53 12.37
N THR A 133 4.56 0.30 12.00
CA THR A 133 5.64 0.73 12.89
C THR A 133 5.46 2.20 13.27
N PRO A 134 5.08 2.50 14.53
CA PRO A 134 4.95 3.89 14.98
C PRO A 134 6.29 4.61 14.86
N MET A 135 6.32 5.74 14.16
CA MET A 135 7.51 6.60 14.06
C MET A 135 7.16 8.02 14.54
N ALA A 136 8.13 8.68 15.18
CA ALA A 136 7.99 10.08 15.51
C ALA A 136 8.12 10.95 14.23
N PRO A 137 7.47 12.12 14.13
CA PRO A 137 7.48 12.93 12.90
C PRO A 137 8.87 13.28 12.41
N ASP A 138 9.80 13.53 13.33
CA ASP A 138 11.22 13.80 13.08
C ASP A 138 11.95 12.60 12.48
N GLN A 139 11.65 11.38 12.95
CA GLN A 139 12.17 10.14 12.39
C GLN A 139 11.63 9.89 10.99
N VAL A 140 10.36 10.19 10.74
CA VAL A 140 9.78 10.08 9.39
C VAL A 140 10.37 11.12 8.45
N ALA A 141 10.50 12.37 8.88
CA ALA A 141 11.16 13.40 8.10
C ALA A 141 12.60 13.01 7.76
N MET A 142 13.35 12.50 8.72
CA MET A 142 14.72 12.01 8.50
C MET A 142 14.76 10.84 7.51
N LEU A 143 13.87 9.85 7.68
CA LEU A 143 13.80 8.68 6.80
C LEU A 143 13.46 9.06 5.35
N VAL A 144 12.55 10.02 5.19
CA VAL A 144 12.00 10.40 3.88
C VAL A 144 12.86 11.43 3.16
N THR A 145 13.38 12.41 3.90
CA THR A 145 14.06 13.59 3.34
C THR A 145 15.58 13.54 3.54
N GLY A 146 16.08 12.65 4.39
CA GLY A 146 17.48 12.62 4.83
C GLY A 146 17.85 13.78 5.76
N GLN A 147 16.88 14.59 6.20
CA GLN A 147 17.09 15.76 7.04
C GLN A 147 16.09 15.80 8.20
N PRO A 148 16.48 16.37 9.36
CA PRO A 148 15.55 16.63 10.45
C PRO A 148 14.53 17.70 10.03
N ILE A 149 13.44 17.81 10.80
CA ILE A 149 12.31 18.71 10.50
C ILE A 149 12.74 20.18 10.33
N GLY A 150 13.85 20.61 10.96
CA GLY A 150 14.40 21.96 10.79
C GLY A 150 13.34 23.04 10.95
N ASP A 151 13.38 24.06 10.08
CA ASP A 151 12.42 25.17 10.06
C ASP A 151 11.19 24.90 9.17
N LYS A 152 10.99 23.65 8.71
CA LYS A 152 9.87 23.32 7.82
C LYS A 152 8.56 23.29 8.58
N THR A 153 7.52 23.88 7.98
CA THR A 153 6.15 23.76 8.49
C THR A 153 5.63 22.33 8.34
N PRO A 154 4.67 21.89 9.18
CA PRO A 154 4.02 20.58 9.03
C PRO A 154 3.46 20.31 7.64
N ALA A 155 2.94 21.34 6.97
CA ALA A 155 2.42 21.22 5.60
C ALA A 155 3.52 20.92 4.58
N GLN A 156 4.69 21.55 4.71
CA GLN A 156 5.83 21.28 3.83
C GLN A 156 6.36 19.85 4.02
N ILE A 157 6.47 19.40 5.27
CA ILE A 157 6.88 18.02 5.59
C ILE A 157 5.87 17.01 5.01
N GLY A 158 4.57 17.26 5.20
CA GLY A 158 3.52 16.42 4.65
C GLY A 158 3.60 16.32 3.12
N MET A 159 3.90 17.42 2.43
CA MET A 159 4.07 17.43 0.97
C MET A 159 5.32 16.66 0.52
N GLU A 160 6.43 16.76 1.25
CA GLU A 160 7.65 15.99 0.96
C GLU A 160 7.43 14.49 1.16
N ILE A 161 6.71 14.12 2.22
CA ILE A 161 6.31 12.74 2.47
C ILE A 161 5.42 12.22 1.35
N LEU A 162 4.41 12.99 0.95
CA LEU A 162 3.53 12.64 -0.14
C LEU A 162 4.30 12.45 -1.46
N ARG A 163 5.25 13.34 -1.78
CA ARG A 163 6.10 13.22 -2.98
C ARG A 163 7.02 12.00 -2.93
N ALA A 164 7.55 11.66 -1.77
CA ALA A 164 8.37 10.47 -1.62
C ALA A 164 7.53 9.18 -1.80
N ASP A 165 6.38 9.11 -1.14
CA ASP A 165 5.46 7.97 -1.23
C ASP A 165 4.94 7.80 -2.66
N SER A 166 4.58 8.90 -3.33
CA SER A 166 4.16 8.91 -4.74
C SER A 166 5.23 8.36 -5.69
N ARG A 167 6.48 8.85 -5.59
CA ARG A 167 7.60 8.33 -6.39
C ARG A 167 7.87 6.86 -6.12
N GLN A 168 7.80 6.45 -4.86
CA GLN A 168 7.97 5.05 -4.48
C GLN A 168 6.84 4.17 -5.01
N ASN A 169 5.61 4.67 -5.00
CA ASN A 169 4.45 3.97 -5.53
C ASN A 169 4.57 3.79 -7.06
N ILE A 170 5.02 4.80 -7.81
CA ILE A 170 5.25 4.67 -9.26
C ILE A 170 6.43 3.75 -9.59
N THR A 171 7.56 3.94 -8.92
CA THR A 171 8.81 3.27 -9.33
C THR A 171 8.88 1.82 -8.86
N GLN A 172 8.30 1.51 -7.70
CA GLN A 172 8.46 0.23 -7.04
C GLN A 172 7.14 -0.51 -6.89
N MET A 173 6.13 0.11 -6.29
CA MET A 173 4.84 -0.56 -6.05
C MET A 173 4.15 -0.95 -7.37
N ARG A 174 4.07 -0.02 -8.32
CA ARG A 174 3.52 -0.29 -9.66
C ARG A 174 4.32 -1.38 -10.39
N GLY A 175 5.64 -1.46 -10.17
CA GLY A 175 6.47 -2.55 -10.69
C GLY A 175 6.01 -3.94 -10.22
N VAL A 176 5.56 -4.06 -8.97
CA VAL A 176 4.98 -5.31 -8.43
C VAL A 176 3.58 -5.56 -8.98
N ILE A 177 2.78 -4.51 -9.21
CA ILE A 177 1.50 -4.62 -9.91
C ILE A 177 1.69 -5.16 -11.33
N HIS A 178 2.69 -4.68 -12.07
CA HIS A 178 3.03 -5.23 -13.38
C HIS A 178 3.46 -6.70 -13.30
N LEU A 179 4.29 -7.10 -12.33
CA LEU A 179 4.63 -8.52 -12.14
C LEU A 179 3.40 -9.39 -11.86
N TRP A 180 2.47 -8.88 -11.05
CA TRP A 180 1.23 -9.57 -10.75
C TRP A 180 0.37 -9.73 -12.02
N LEU A 181 0.06 -8.65 -12.71
CA LEU A 181 -0.80 -8.68 -13.91
C LEU A 181 -0.16 -9.50 -15.04
N ALA A 182 1.16 -9.49 -15.18
CA ALA A 182 1.88 -10.36 -16.11
C ALA A 182 1.76 -11.86 -15.76
N SER A 183 1.55 -12.19 -14.49
CA SER A 183 1.38 -13.57 -14.00
C SER A 183 -0.04 -14.11 -14.16
N GLU A 184 -1.02 -13.25 -14.44
CA GLU A 184 -2.40 -13.67 -14.65
C GLU A 184 -2.61 -14.16 -16.09
N LYS A 185 -3.38 -15.24 -16.25
CA LYS A 185 -3.74 -15.79 -17.56
C LYS A 185 -4.76 -14.93 -18.31
N GLU A 186 -5.62 -14.27 -17.55
CA GLU A 186 -6.67 -13.38 -18.02
C GLU A 186 -6.67 -12.10 -17.20
N LEU A 187 -7.17 -11.00 -17.76
CA LEU A 187 -7.30 -9.75 -17.02
C LEU A 187 -8.27 -9.93 -15.84
N PRO A 188 -7.86 -9.54 -14.61
CA PRO A 188 -8.69 -9.73 -13.44
C PRO A 188 -9.87 -8.76 -13.41
N THR A 189 -10.95 -9.15 -12.74
CA THR A 189 -12.01 -8.21 -12.38
C THR A 189 -11.57 -7.31 -11.22
N PRO A 190 -12.22 -6.14 -10.99
CA PRO A 190 -11.92 -5.28 -9.84
C PRO A 190 -12.03 -5.99 -8.49
N LYS A 191 -12.94 -6.97 -8.37
CA LYS A 191 -13.07 -7.80 -7.16
C LYS A 191 -11.82 -8.65 -6.93
N GLN A 192 -11.37 -9.38 -7.95
CA GLN A 192 -10.15 -10.20 -7.86
C GLN A 192 -8.91 -9.31 -7.63
N ALA A 193 -8.84 -8.18 -8.32
CA ALA A 193 -7.75 -7.22 -8.16
C ALA A 193 -7.68 -6.66 -6.74
N ARG A 194 -8.82 -6.27 -6.16
CA ARG A 194 -8.90 -5.83 -4.78
C ARG A 194 -8.36 -6.86 -3.80
N ASP A 195 -8.78 -8.11 -3.94
CA ASP A 195 -8.35 -9.17 -3.04
C ASP A 195 -6.81 -9.36 -3.12
N ILE A 196 -6.23 -9.40 -4.32
CA ILE A 196 -4.77 -9.53 -4.47
C ILE A 196 -4.03 -8.27 -4.01
N VAL A 197 -4.43 -7.08 -4.46
CA VAL A 197 -3.72 -5.84 -4.15
C VAL A 197 -3.78 -5.55 -2.65
N LEU A 198 -4.94 -5.66 -2.01
CA LEU A 198 -5.06 -5.36 -0.59
C LEU A 198 -4.39 -6.43 0.27
N GLU A 199 -4.66 -7.72 0.07
CA GLU A 199 -4.13 -8.76 0.97
C GLU A 199 -2.70 -9.17 0.64
N THR A 200 -2.39 -9.33 -0.65
CA THR A 200 -1.10 -9.90 -1.05
C THR A 200 -0.04 -8.84 -1.24
N ILE A 201 -0.37 -7.69 -1.83
CA ILE A 201 0.62 -6.64 -2.13
C ILE A 201 0.75 -5.68 -0.94
N LEU A 202 -0.37 -5.12 -0.48
CA LEU A 202 -0.36 -4.14 0.61
C LEU A 202 -0.43 -4.77 2.01
N LYS A 203 -0.64 -6.08 2.12
CA LYS A 203 -0.73 -6.80 3.40
C LYS A 203 -1.81 -6.27 4.34
N ILE A 204 -2.88 -5.69 3.79
CA ILE A 204 -3.99 -5.13 4.53
C ILE A 204 -5.00 -6.25 4.80
N PRO A 205 -5.28 -6.57 6.07
CA PRO A 205 -6.27 -7.58 6.42
C PRO A 205 -7.69 -7.00 6.31
N TYR A 206 -8.12 -6.55 5.12
CA TYR A 206 -9.40 -5.85 4.97
C TYR A 206 -10.63 -6.75 5.15
N LYS A 207 -10.46 -8.07 5.10
CA LYS A 207 -11.48 -9.07 5.45
C LYS A 207 -11.53 -9.35 6.95
N ASP A 208 -10.54 -8.91 7.72
CA ASP A 208 -10.56 -9.04 9.17
C ASP A 208 -11.64 -8.10 9.73
N PRO A 209 -12.66 -8.61 10.44
CA PRO A 209 -13.68 -7.77 11.07
C PRO A 209 -13.08 -6.81 12.12
N TYR A 210 -11.89 -7.11 12.63
CA TYR A 210 -11.14 -6.25 13.54
C TYR A 210 -10.15 -5.33 12.82
N PHE A 211 -10.15 -5.31 11.48
CA PHE A 211 -9.32 -4.43 10.65
C PHE A 211 -7.82 -4.47 10.98
N GLY A 212 -7.28 -5.63 11.36
CA GLY A 212 -5.88 -5.78 11.75
C GLY A 212 -5.56 -5.33 13.17
N LEU A 213 -6.54 -4.87 13.94
CA LEU A 213 -6.35 -4.50 15.35
C LEU A 213 -6.18 -5.72 16.26
N LYS A 214 -6.52 -6.93 15.79
CA LYS A 214 -6.29 -8.18 16.53
C LYS A 214 -4.80 -8.43 16.82
N ASP A 215 -3.90 -7.83 16.03
CA ASP A 215 -2.46 -8.02 16.12
C ASP A 215 -1.77 -6.86 16.88
N ILE A 216 -2.54 -6.00 17.57
CA ILE A 216 -2.04 -4.88 18.37
C ILE A 216 -2.39 -5.11 19.83
N VAL A 217 -1.39 -5.21 20.71
CA VAL A 217 -1.63 -5.16 22.17
C VAL A 217 -1.76 -3.70 22.58
N ILE A 218 -2.94 -3.33 23.07
CA ILE A 218 -3.15 -2.06 23.77
C ILE A 218 -2.88 -2.31 25.26
N PRO A 219 -1.93 -1.60 25.89
CA PRO A 219 -1.66 -1.75 27.33
C PRO A 219 -2.92 -1.44 28.16
N GLY A 220 -3.26 -2.31 29.10
CA GLY A 220 -4.41 -2.13 30.00
C GLY A 220 -5.74 -2.71 29.52
N THR A 221 -5.76 -3.36 28.35
CA THR A 221 -6.86 -4.24 27.91
C THR A 221 -6.57 -5.67 28.38
N PRO A 222 -7.54 -6.38 28.98
CA PRO A 222 -7.34 -7.76 29.45
C PRO A 222 -7.01 -8.75 28.33
#